data_AF-A0AA35PMF5-F1
#
_entry.id   AF-A0AA35PMF5-F1
#
_cell.length_a   1.000
_cell.length_b   1.000
_cell.length_c   1.000
_cell.angle_alpha   90.00
_cell.angle_beta   90.00
_cell.angle_gamma   90.00
#
_symmetry.space_group_name_H-M   'P 1'
#
loop_
_entity.id
_entity.type
_entity.pdbx_description
1 polymer ?
#
loop_
_entity_poly.entity_id
_entity_poly.type
_entity_poly.pdbx_seq_one_letter_code
_entity_poly.pdbx_strand_id
1 'polypeptide(L)'
;MVDSPCLGNFDLEHARIRTSKDNRVNKAGVTLYQMAIRLNLVFLNGTFPPDIPGEFTHLGPASNSVIDYLLISANLAVNVLSFQVENQHFSDHLPIVTTLSLFRYQKDYKHSVPLETSSATKISGIKWSEAVAQKYQDFSIGKSLPIYLK
;
A
#
# COMPACT_ATOMS: atom_id res chain seq x y z
N MET A 1 6.07 13.33 -38.82
CA MET A 1 5.51 14.17 -37.74
C MET A 1 4.70 13.24 -36.85
N VAL A 2 5.01 13.28 -35.57
CA VAL A 2 4.61 12.31 -34.54
C VAL A 2 3.40 12.88 -33.83
N ASP A 3 2.28 12.17 -33.85
CA ASP A 3 1.18 12.40 -32.91
C ASP A 3 1.22 11.27 -31.87
N SER A 4 1.94 11.55 -30.78
CA SER A 4 1.82 10.79 -29.55
C SER A 4 0.47 11.13 -28.91
N PRO A 5 -0.40 10.15 -28.61
CA PRO A 5 -1.64 10.44 -27.90
C PRO A 5 -1.29 10.99 -26.53
N CYS A 6 -1.84 12.17 -26.27
CA CYS A 6 -1.60 13.02 -25.12
C CYS A 6 -1.84 12.21 -23.83
N LEU A 7 -0.75 11.83 -23.16
CA LEU A 7 -0.75 11.26 -21.82
C LEU A 7 -1.02 12.40 -20.83
N GLY A 8 -2.25 12.95 -20.87
CA GLY A 8 -2.67 14.07 -20.05
C GLY A 8 -2.89 13.63 -18.60
N ASN A 9 -1.95 14.04 -17.73
CA ASN A 9 -2.09 14.30 -16.30
C ASN A 9 -3.00 13.37 -15.50
N PHE A 10 -2.47 12.22 -15.06
CA PHE A 10 -2.84 11.76 -13.71
C PHE A 10 -2.09 12.65 -12.72
N ASP A 11 -2.78 13.66 -12.22
CA ASP A 11 -2.28 14.52 -11.15
C ASP A 11 -2.17 13.71 -9.84
N LEU A 12 -0.99 13.15 -9.61
CA LEU A 12 -0.64 12.44 -8.37
C LEU A 12 -0.54 13.38 -7.16
N GLU A 13 -0.81 14.69 -7.27
CA GLU A 13 -0.97 15.55 -6.08
C GLU A 13 -2.13 15.07 -5.19
N HIS A 14 -3.16 14.41 -5.75
CA HIS A 14 -4.23 13.80 -4.94
C HIS A 14 -3.73 12.65 -4.06
N ALA A 15 -2.65 11.95 -4.47
CA ALA A 15 -2.02 10.92 -3.66
C ALA A 15 -1.22 11.49 -2.47
N ARG A 16 -1.01 12.82 -2.40
CA ARG A 16 -0.26 13.47 -1.32
C ARG A 16 -1.12 13.86 -0.12
N ILE A 17 -2.45 13.91 -0.25
CA ILE A 17 -3.33 14.30 0.85
C ILE A 17 -4.21 13.12 1.23
N ARG A 18 -3.61 12.19 2.00
CA ARG A 18 -4.39 11.16 2.70
C ARG A 18 -5.24 11.83 3.77
N THR A 19 -6.55 11.61 3.73
CA THR A 19 -7.47 11.94 4.80
C THR A 19 -7.77 10.72 5.68
N SER A 20 -8.22 10.94 6.91
CA SER A 20 -8.55 9.85 7.84
C SER A 20 -9.49 10.36 8.92
N LYS A 21 -10.60 9.64 9.17
CA LYS A 21 -11.46 9.89 10.34
C LYS A 21 -10.77 9.50 11.66
N ASP A 22 -9.83 8.57 11.62
CA ASP A 22 -8.94 8.31 12.75
C ASP A 22 -7.81 9.34 12.77
N ASN A 23 -7.83 10.21 13.79
CA ASN A 23 -6.87 11.28 14.01
C ASN A 23 -5.75 10.91 14.98
N ARG A 24 -5.69 9.65 15.43
CA ARG A 24 -4.67 9.17 16.37
C ARG A 24 -3.43 8.73 15.60
N VAL A 25 -2.26 9.13 16.08
CA VAL A 25 -0.97 8.72 15.51
C VAL A 25 -0.10 8.14 16.62
N ASN A 26 0.45 6.94 16.38
CA ASN A 26 1.38 6.28 17.28
C ASN A 26 2.69 5.92 16.54
N LYS A 27 3.67 5.38 17.28
CA LYS A 27 4.98 5.00 16.72
C LYS A 27 4.85 4.00 15.57
N ALA A 28 3.93 3.04 15.66
CA ALA A 28 3.73 2.05 14.60
C ALA A 28 3.21 2.69 13.32
N GLY A 29 2.25 3.62 13.41
CA GLY A 29 1.76 4.39 12.26
C GLY A 29 2.85 5.23 11.60
N VAL A 30 3.71 5.87 12.39
CA VAL A 30 4.87 6.62 11.86
C VAL A 30 5.83 5.69 11.11
N THR A 31 6.16 4.53 11.68
CA THR A 31 7.02 3.53 11.04
C THR A 31 6.42 3.01 9.72
N LEU A 32 5.11 2.71 9.71
CA LEU A 32 4.40 2.28 8.51
C LEU A 32 4.45 3.34 7.41
N TYR A 33 4.24 4.61 7.76
CA TYR A 33 4.34 5.73 6.82
C TYR A 33 5.76 5.89 6.26
N GLN A 34 6.79 5.78 7.09
CA GLN A 34 8.19 5.81 6.63
C GLN A 34 8.52 4.63 5.70
N MET A 35 8.00 3.44 5.99
CA MET A 35 8.13 2.27 5.11
C MET A 35 7.48 2.55 3.75
N ALA A 36 6.27 3.13 3.74
CA ALA A 36 5.56 3.47 2.52
C ALA A 36 6.35 4.45 1.65
N ILE A 37 6.91 5.52 2.24
CA ILE A 37 7.79 6.47 1.52
C ILE A 37 8.99 5.75 0.91
N ARG A 38 9.71 4.93 1.69
CA ARG A 38 10.92 4.24 1.22
C ARG A 38 10.65 3.26 0.09
N LEU A 39 9.50 2.59 0.12
CA LEU A 39 9.10 1.60 -0.88
C LEU A 39 8.29 2.21 -2.03
N ASN A 40 8.14 3.55 -2.06
CA ASN A 40 7.32 4.27 -3.03
C ASN A 40 5.89 3.67 -3.13
N LEU A 41 5.29 3.43 -1.96
CA LEU A 41 3.94 2.92 -1.80
C LEU A 41 2.96 4.07 -1.48
N VAL A 42 1.75 3.94 -1.98
CA VAL A 42 0.64 4.87 -1.77
C VAL A 42 -0.45 4.16 -0.98
N PHE A 43 -0.98 4.83 0.05
CA PHE A 43 -2.17 4.38 0.77
C PHE A 43 -3.43 4.64 -0.06
N LEU A 44 -4.32 3.66 -0.16
CA LEU A 44 -5.62 3.88 -0.78
C LEU A 44 -6.64 4.48 0.21
N ASN A 45 -6.57 4.09 1.49
CA ASN A 45 -7.44 4.60 2.55
C ASN A 45 -7.40 6.13 2.62
N GLY A 46 -8.55 6.77 2.44
CA GLY A 46 -8.71 8.22 2.49
C GLY A 46 -8.02 9.00 1.37
N THR A 47 -7.56 8.32 0.33
CA THR A 47 -6.89 8.92 -0.85
C THR A 47 -7.74 8.78 -2.12
N PHE A 48 -8.51 7.69 -2.24
CA PHE A 48 -9.31 7.39 -3.43
C PHE A 48 -10.81 7.39 -3.10
N PRO A 49 -11.66 7.97 -3.96
CA PRO A 49 -13.10 7.83 -3.82
C PRO A 49 -13.58 6.36 -3.93
N PRO A 50 -14.72 6.02 -3.29
CA PRO A 50 -15.54 6.89 -2.44
C PRO A 50 -15.05 7.02 -0.98
N ASP A 51 -13.91 6.42 -0.59
CA ASP A 51 -13.40 6.45 0.78
C ASP A 51 -12.86 7.81 1.27
N ILE A 52 -13.22 8.94 0.67
CA ILE A 52 -12.81 10.26 1.20
C ILE A 52 -13.94 10.71 2.15
N PRO A 53 -13.69 10.97 3.45
CA PRO A 53 -12.43 11.43 4.04
C PRO A 53 -11.62 10.37 4.84
N GLY A 54 -11.73 9.09 4.51
CA GLY A 54 -11.01 7.97 5.09
C GLY A 54 -11.80 7.29 6.21
N GLU A 55 -12.59 6.29 5.86
CA GLU A 55 -13.49 5.60 6.81
C GLU A 55 -12.72 4.73 7.81
N PHE A 56 -13.31 4.51 8.99
CA PHE A 56 -12.79 3.56 9.97
C PHE A 56 -12.83 2.14 9.40
N THR A 57 -11.80 1.34 9.66
CA THR A 57 -11.77 -0.07 9.25
C THR A 57 -12.04 -1.01 10.42
N HIS A 58 -12.04 -0.49 11.64
CA HIS A 58 -12.33 -1.25 12.84
C HIS A 58 -13.28 -0.48 13.76
N LEU A 59 -14.28 -1.19 14.26
CA LEU A 59 -15.33 -0.69 15.15
C LEU A 59 -15.19 -1.33 16.53
N GLY A 60 -14.48 -0.65 17.42
CA GLY A 60 -14.29 -1.10 18.79
C GLY A 60 -15.38 -0.59 19.73
N PRO A 61 -15.64 -1.27 20.87
CA PRO A 61 -16.63 -0.82 21.86
C PRO A 61 -16.37 0.58 22.44
N ALA A 62 -15.10 0.98 22.52
CA ALA A 62 -14.67 2.24 23.12
C ALA A 62 -14.21 3.28 22.08
N SER A 63 -13.70 2.84 20.94
CA SER A 63 -13.27 3.72 19.86
C SER A 63 -13.12 2.99 18.54
N ASN A 64 -13.38 3.70 17.46
CA ASN A 64 -13.13 3.24 16.10
C ASN A 64 -11.72 3.63 15.67
N SER A 65 -11.14 2.88 14.73
CA SER A 65 -9.78 3.11 14.26
C SER A 65 -9.61 2.72 12.78
N VAL A 66 -8.55 3.24 12.18
CA VAL A 66 -8.05 2.78 10.87
C VAL A 66 -6.82 1.91 11.14
N ILE A 67 -7.00 0.59 11.09
CA ILE A 67 -5.91 -0.37 11.37
C ILE A 67 -5.71 -1.40 10.26
N ASP A 68 -6.61 -1.40 9.26
CA ASP A 68 -6.51 -2.21 8.05
C ASP A 68 -6.21 -1.27 6.87
N TYR A 69 -5.08 -1.49 6.22
CA TYR A 69 -4.58 -0.59 5.19
C TYR A 69 -4.38 -1.34 3.88
N LEU A 70 -4.70 -0.68 2.77
CA LEU A 70 -4.29 -1.12 1.45
C LEU A 70 -3.24 -0.16 0.88
N LEU A 71 -2.04 -0.69 0.65
CA LEU A 71 -0.93 0.03 0.06
C LEU A 71 -0.58 -0.60 -1.29
N ILE A 72 -0.35 0.23 -2.30
CA ILE A 72 0.06 -0.20 -3.64
C ILE A 72 1.31 0.55 -4.07
N SER A 73 2.04 0.04 -5.06
CA SER A 73 3.10 0.82 -5.68
C SER A 73 2.54 2.07 -6.35
N ALA A 74 3.27 3.19 -6.30
CA ALA A 74 2.84 4.43 -6.93
C ALA A 74 2.53 4.25 -8.43
N ASN A 75 3.26 3.36 -9.12
CA ASN A 75 3.03 3.05 -10.54
C ASN A 75 1.69 2.35 -10.80
N LEU A 76 1.14 1.62 -9.81
CA LEU A 76 -0.16 0.94 -9.92
C LEU A 76 -1.32 1.90 -9.59
N ALA A 77 -1.04 3.06 -8.99
CA ALA A 77 -2.07 4.01 -8.56
C ALA A 77 -2.96 4.50 -9.71
N VAL A 78 -2.40 4.65 -10.91
CA VAL A 78 -3.14 5.03 -12.13
C VAL A 78 -4.18 3.98 -12.56
N ASN A 79 -4.09 2.76 -12.05
CA ASN A 79 -5.01 1.67 -12.34
C ASN A 79 -6.11 1.53 -11.29
N VAL A 80 -6.08 2.29 -10.20
CA VAL A 80 -7.13 2.24 -9.17
C VAL A 80 -8.38 2.93 -9.70
N LEU A 81 -9.47 2.17 -9.81
CA LEU A 81 -10.78 2.69 -10.17
C LEU A 81 -11.57 3.14 -8.95
N SER A 82 -11.45 2.40 -7.84
CA SER A 82 -12.10 2.77 -6.58
C SER A 82 -11.43 2.12 -5.38
N PHE A 83 -11.62 2.75 -4.22
CA PHE A 83 -11.34 2.18 -2.92
C PHE A 83 -12.45 2.57 -1.94
N GLN A 84 -12.94 1.61 -1.16
CA GLN A 84 -13.96 1.84 -0.14
C GLN A 84 -13.80 0.90 1.05
N VAL A 85 -14.23 1.38 2.22
CA VAL A 85 -14.54 0.51 3.35
C VAL A 85 -16.03 0.17 3.29
N GLU A 86 -16.36 -1.12 3.23
CA GLU A 86 -17.75 -1.55 3.17
C GLU A 86 -18.36 -1.65 4.56
N ASN A 87 -19.61 -1.20 4.69
CA ASN A 87 -20.37 -1.27 5.93
C ASN A 87 -21.02 -2.66 6.11
N GLN A 88 -20.20 -3.71 6.13
CA GLN A 88 -20.64 -5.09 6.36
C GLN A 88 -20.09 -5.59 7.71
N HIS A 89 -20.99 -5.88 8.64
CA HIS A 89 -20.65 -6.21 10.03
C HIS A 89 -20.55 -7.72 10.24
N PHE A 90 -19.52 -8.34 9.68
CA PHE A 90 -19.21 -9.76 9.96
C PHE A 90 -18.30 -9.92 11.19
N SER A 91 -17.54 -8.88 11.54
CA SER A 91 -16.72 -8.78 12.74
C SER A 91 -16.62 -7.31 13.17
N ASP A 92 -15.77 -7.05 14.16
CA ASP A 92 -15.31 -5.71 14.54
C ASP A 92 -14.39 -5.07 13.48
N HIS A 93 -13.98 -5.80 12.44
CA HIS A 93 -13.30 -5.26 11.27
C HIS A 93 -14.24 -5.14 10.07
N LEU A 94 -14.21 -3.99 9.42
CA LEU A 94 -14.95 -3.70 8.21
C LEU A 94 -14.14 -4.10 6.97
N PRO A 95 -14.76 -4.75 5.97
CA PRO A 95 -14.06 -5.11 4.74
C PRO A 95 -13.54 -3.88 3.99
N ILE A 96 -12.30 -3.94 3.51
CA ILE A 96 -11.76 -2.97 2.57
C ILE A 96 -11.81 -3.55 1.15
N VAL A 97 -12.28 -2.76 0.20
CA VAL A 97 -12.51 -3.20 -1.18
C VAL A 97 -11.87 -2.23 -2.15
N THR A 98 -11.13 -2.75 -3.13
CA THR A 98 -10.58 -1.98 -4.23
C THR A 98 -10.97 -2.58 -5.56
N THR A 99 -11.14 -1.72 -6.56
CA THR A 99 -11.28 -2.14 -7.95
C THR A 99 -10.10 -1.61 -8.74
N LEU A 100 -9.42 -2.50 -9.48
CA LEU A 100 -8.27 -2.17 -10.32
C LEU A 100 -8.59 -2.45 -11.79
N SER A 101 -8.19 -1.53 -12.68
CA SER A 101 -8.20 -1.75 -14.12
C SER A 101 -6.83 -2.22 -14.59
N LEU A 102 -6.64 -3.54 -14.65
CA LEU A 102 -5.41 -4.15 -15.11
C LEU A 102 -5.47 -4.37 -16.62
N PHE A 103 -5.03 -3.38 -17.40
CA PHE A 103 -4.73 -3.62 -18.81
C PHE A 103 -3.47 -4.47 -18.88
N ARG A 104 -3.60 -5.71 -19.34
CA ARG A 104 -2.47 -6.62 -19.56
C ARG A 104 -1.70 -6.21 -20.84
N TYR A 105 -1.27 -4.95 -20.92
CA TYR A 105 -0.32 -4.55 -21.94
C TYR A 105 1.06 -4.93 -21.40
N GLN A 106 1.64 -5.97 -21.98
CA GLN A 106 2.97 -6.46 -21.66
C GLN A 106 4.01 -5.42 -22.14
N LYS A 107 4.07 -4.28 -21.47
CA LYS A 107 5.23 -3.39 -21.56
C LYS A 107 6.22 -3.89 -20.55
N ASP A 108 7.41 -4.26 -21.02
CA ASP A 108 8.55 -4.63 -20.19
C ASP A 108 8.99 -3.42 -19.36
N TYR A 109 8.23 -3.13 -18.30
CA TYR A 109 8.69 -2.23 -17.26
C TYR A 109 9.85 -2.97 -16.59
N LYS A 110 11.08 -2.59 -16.95
CA LYS A 110 12.27 -2.97 -16.20
C LYS A 110 12.15 -2.33 -14.82
N HIS A 111 11.52 -3.05 -13.91
CA HIS A 111 11.63 -2.74 -12.50
C HIS A 111 13.12 -2.68 -12.15
N SER A 112 13.57 -1.65 -11.44
CA SER A 112 14.99 -1.45 -11.13
C SER A 112 15.59 -2.59 -10.29
N VAL A 113 14.72 -3.40 -9.68
CA VAL A 113 15.07 -4.73 -9.15
C VAL A 113 14.69 -5.78 -10.19
N PRO A 114 15.66 -6.55 -10.74
CA PRO A 114 15.38 -7.72 -11.55
C PRO A 114 14.52 -8.71 -10.74
N LEU A 115 13.31 -8.98 -11.22
CA LEU A 115 12.47 -10.05 -10.67
C LEU A 115 12.79 -11.31 -11.48
N GLU A 116 13.56 -12.23 -10.91
CA GLU A 116 13.78 -13.54 -11.54
C GLU A 116 12.49 -14.36 -11.48
N THR A 117 11.73 -14.36 -12.59
CA THR A 117 10.49 -15.12 -12.73
C THR A 117 10.70 -16.63 -12.85
N SER A 118 11.95 -17.08 -13.06
CA SER A 118 12.33 -18.48 -13.27
C SER A 118 12.53 -19.28 -11.99
N SER A 119 12.56 -18.62 -10.82
CA SER A 119 12.56 -19.30 -9.53
C SER A 119 11.37 -18.80 -8.73
N ALA A 120 10.21 -19.41 -8.94
CA ALA A 120 9.17 -19.38 -7.92
C ALA A 120 9.77 -20.03 -6.67
N THR A 121 10.46 -19.25 -5.85
CA THR A 121 10.94 -19.69 -4.55
C THR A 121 9.68 -20.09 -3.83
N LYS A 122 9.60 -21.35 -3.40
CA LYS A 122 8.48 -21.85 -2.60
C LYS A 122 8.33 -20.87 -1.43
N ILE A 123 7.31 -20.00 -1.48
CA ILE A 123 7.08 -19.01 -0.42
C ILE A 123 6.61 -19.84 0.77
N SER A 124 7.55 -20.28 1.59
CA SER A 124 7.22 -20.77 2.92
C SER A 124 6.77 -19.54 3.71
N GLY A 125 5.56 -19.60 4.25
CA GLY A 125 5.09 -18.56 5.16
C GLY A 125 6.14 -18.33 6.25
N ILE A 126 6.57 -17.08 6.42
CA ILE A 126 7.49 -16.73 7.50
C ILE A 126 6.66 -16.69 8.77
N LYS A 127 6.95 -17.59 9.72
CA LYS A 127 6.38 -17.47 11.06
C LYS A 127 7.00 -16.26 11.75
N TRP A 128 6.16 -15.35 12.22
CA TRP A 128 6.61 -14.16 12.94
C TRP A 128 7.39 -14.55 14.20
N SER A 129 8.55 -13.91 14.41
CA SER A 129 9.40 -14.08 15.59
C SER A 129 10.10 -12.76 15.91
N GLU A 130 10.61 -12.63 17.13
CA GLU A 130 11.36 -11.42 17.54
C GLU A 130 12.59 -11.17 16.66
N ALA A 131 13.29 -12.23 16.26
CA ALA A 131 14.41 -12.12 15.32
C ALA A 131 13.98 -11.62 13.93
N VAL A 132 12.83 -12.10 13.43
CA VAL A 132 12.25 -11.61 12.16
C VAL A 132 11.83 -10.15 12.30
N ALA A 133 11.19 -9.78 13.41
CA ALA A 133 10.80 -8.40 13.70
C ALA A 133 12.01 -7.47 13.75
N GLN A 134 13.09 -7.86 14.42
CA GLN A 134 14.31 -7.07 14.52
C GLN A 134 14.95 -6.84 13.14
N LYS A 135 15.00 -7.87 12.30
CA LYS A 135 15.49 -7.78 10.92
C LYS A 135 14.74 -6.72 10.10
N TYR A 136 13.42 -6.64 10.24
CA TYR A 136 12.61 -5.66 9.52
C TYR A 136 12.56 -4.27 10.20
N GLN A 137 12.82 -4.19 11.51
CA GLN A 137 13.04 -2.91 12.19
C GLN A 137 14.28 -2.19 11.64
N ASP A 138 15.39 -2.90 11.42
CA ASP A 138 16.61 -2.30 10.89
C ASP A 138 16.38 -1.69 9.49
N PHE A 139 15.60 -2.37 8.64
CA PHE A 139 15.14 -1.82 7.36
C PHE A 139 14.32 -0.54 7.54
N SER A 140 13.41 -0.55 8.51
CA SER A 140 12.51 0.58 8.80
C SER A 140 13.24 1.79 9.42
N ILE A 141 14.44 1.60 9.96
CA ILE A 141 15.28 2.67 10.53
C ILE A 141 16.34 3.17 9.51
N GLY A 142 16.42 2.55 8.33
CA GLY A 142 17.33 2.97 7.26
C GLY A 142 18.73 2.38 7.36
N LYS A 143 18.92 1.29 8.12
CA LYS A 143 20.13 0.48 8.00
C LYS A 143 19.99 -0.37 6.73
N SER A 144 21.05 -0.42 5.91
CA SER A 144 21.09 -1.30 4.74
C SER A 144 20.90 -2.75 5.19
N LEU A 145 19.89 -3.44 4.63
CA LEU A 145 19.81 -4.88 4.79
C LEU A 145 21.08 -5.50 4.19
N PRO A 146 21.77 -6.42 4.88
CA PRO A 146 22.81 -7.20 4.24
C PRO A 146 22.14 -7.97 3.09
N ILE A 147 22.51 -7.60 1.87
CA ILE A 147 22.07 -8.26 0.66
C ILE A 147 22.72 -9.65 0.68
N TYR A 148 22.04 -10.63 1.28
CA TYR A 148 22.34 -12.03 1.02
C TYR A 148 21.61 -12.42 -0.25
N LEU A 149 22.25 -12.17 -1.39
CA LEU A 149 22.00 -12.97 -2.59
C LEU A 149 22.38 -14.42 -2.22
N LYS A 150 21.41 -15.32 -2.25
CA LYS A 150 21.65 -16.74 -2.41
C LYS A 150 21.18 -17.14 -3.79
#